data_AF-A0A9X6AHP4-F1
#
_entry.id   AF-A0A9X6AHP4-F1
#
_cell.length_a   1.000
_cell.length_b   1.000
_cell.length_c   1.000
_cell.angle_alpha   90.00
_cell.angle_beta   90.00
_cell.angle_gamma   90.00
#
_symmetry.space_group_name_H-M   'P 1'
#
loop_
_entity.id
_entity.type
_entity.pdbx_description
1 polymer ?
#
loop_
_entity_poly.entity_id
_entity_poly.type
_entity_poly.pdbx_seq_one_letter_code
_entity_poly.pdbx_strand_id
1 'polypeptide(L)'
;LDKPSLRDWTLYALAIAATGFGHLVAMSVLAGHLGLVVLAKRRGDRIAHYAFAGAVLLGLSITLPMVAKGSGQSGQIAWNNTTTQDLVDFPQELFGSWITGGVVMGLGVLGLLAARRYAVLLGAWAMLPPVLTFLTADQLHLFLPRYLLFTIPAWTLLLAAAVTRLTGRLEPEVRPGAVAKAVGGVLVTAVAAGYAFVAWPAIGDAKKDLPMEPDYAAAAQVIASGEKPGDGVIFNGGLSERRAMAYELRDRKAPKDVLMEWTPQQNGSYGATECGGPARCLNGVDRLWLVSTIADGRPPLTGAEEKKAAAIDEDFRATRTVRLNHVVVQVLERK
;
A
#
# COMPACT_ATOMS: atom_id res chain seq x y z
N LEU A 1 8.45 -5.18 -30.07
CA LEU A 1 9.59 -4.75 -30.92
C LEU A 1 9.92 -5.78 -32.01
N ASP A 2 9.85 -7.09 -31.75
CA ASP A 2 10.20 -8.09 -32.76
C ASP A 2 9.16 -8.23 -33.89
N LYS A 3 7.86 -8.05 -33.59
CA LYS A 3 6.76 -8.04 -34.56
C LYS A 3 5.72 -6.97 -34.18
N PRO A 4 6.04 -5.67 -34.35
CA PRO A 4 5.16 -4.61 -33.86
C PRO A 4 3.89 -4.52 -34.71
N SER A 5 2.74 -4.46 -34.05
CA SER A 5 1.45 -4.12 -34.68
C SER A 5 0.81 -2.94 -33.97
N LEU A 6 -0.16 -2.29 -34.64
CA LEU A 6 -0.95 -1.22 -34.01
C LEU A 6 -1.65 -1.72 -32.74
N ARG A 7 -2.18 -2.96 -32.78
CA ARG A 7 -2.79 -3.62 -31.63
C ARG A 7 -1.84 -3.71 -30.45
N ASP A 8 -0.59 -4.11 -30.67
CA ASP A 8 0.39 -4.24 -29.58
C ASP A 8 0.72 -2.89 -28.95
N TRP A 9 0.85 -1.84 -29.76
CA TRP A 9 1.09 -0.48 -29.26
C TRP A 9 -0.12 0.09 -28.51
N THR A 10 -1.34 -0.20 -28.96
CA THR A 10 -2.56 0.16 -28.23
C THR A 10 -2.64 -0.56 -26.89
N LEU A 11 -2.41 -1.89 -26.87
CA LEU A 11 -2.38 -2.66 -25.63
C LEU A 11 -1.27 -2.20 -24.70
N TYR A 12 -0.11 -1.83 -25.24
CA TYR A 12 0.98 -1.27 -24.47
C TYR A 12 0.61 0.09 -23.86
N ALA A 13 -0.02 1.00 -24.61
CA ALA A 13 -0.50 2.28 -24.09
C ALA A 13 -1.54 2.09 -22.98
N LEU A 14 -2.47 1.14 -23.14
CA LEU A 14 -3.44 0.77 -22.10
C LEU A 14 -2.75 0.17 -20.87
N ALA A 15 -1.70 -0.64 -21.06
CA ALA A 15 -0.91 -1.17 -19.95
C ALA A 15 -0.20 -0.04 -19.19
N ILE A 16 0.35 0.97 -19.89
CA ILE A 16 0.92 2.18 -19.28
C ILE A 16 -0.13 2.91 -18.44
N ALA A 17 -1.33 3.12 -18.98
CA ALA A 17 -2.42 3.74 -18.23
C ALA A 17 -2.76 2.90 -16.98
N ALA A 18 -2.99 1.60 -17.14
CA ALA A 18 -3.30 0.69 -16.03
C ALA A 18 -2.19 0.67 -14.97
N THR A 19 -0.91 0.66 -15.36
CA THR A 19 0.22 0.80 -14.43
C THR A 19 0.19 2.15 -13.71
N GLY A 20 -0.12 3.23 -14.41
CA GLY A 20 -0.26 4.56 -13.81
C GLY A 20 -1.37 4.65 -12.77
N PHE A 21 -2.53 4.06 -13.05
CA PHE A 21 -3.66 3.99 -12.10
C PHE A 21 -3.39 3.04 -10.94
N GLY A 22 -2.68 1.94 -11.16
CA GLY A 22 -2.39 0.94 -10.13
C GLY A 22 -1.18 1.28 -9.25
N HIS A 23 -0.12 1.85 -9.83
CA HIS A 23 1.15 2.06 -9.14
C HIS A 23 2.05 3.09 -9.84
N LEU A 24 1.98 4.36 -9.43
CA LEU A 24 2.73 5.46 -10.07
C LEU A 24 4.25 5.24 -10.12
N VAL A 25 4.88 4.72 -9.05
CA VAL A 25 6.32 4.44 -9.03
C VAL A 25 6.73 3.42 -10.10
N ALA A 26 5.85 2.46 -10.45
CA ALA A 26 6.13 1.44 -11.45
C ALA A 26 6.23 1.99 -12.88
N MET A 27 5.76 3.22 -13.11
CA MET A 27 5.95 3.92 -14.39
C MET A 27 7.42 4.20 -14.69
N SER A 28 8.30 4.19 -13.69
CA SER A 28 9.77 4.30 -13.89
C SER A 28 10.35 3.17 -14.76
N VAL A 29 9.67 2.03 -14.90
CA VAL A 29 10.06 0.93 -15.82
C VAL A 29 10.11 1.41 -17.28
N LEU A 30 9.36 2.45 -17.63
CA LEU A 30 9.41 3.06 -18.97
C LEU A 30 10.82 3.51 -19.36
N ALA A 31 11.68 3.88 -18.41
CA ALA A 31 13.07 4.23 -18.69
C ALA A 31 13.87 3.01 -19.20
N GLY A 32 13.61 1.82 -18.63
CA GLY A 32 14.18 0.57 -19.12
C GLY A 32 13.67 0.21 -20.53
N HIS A 33 12.38 0.40 -20.79
CA HIS A 33 11.79 0.21 -22.12
C HIS A 33 12.38 1.19 -23.15
N LEU A 34 12.60 2.45 -22.77
CA LEU A 34 13.27 3.44 -23.61
C LEU A 34 14.68 2.98 -24.01
N GLY A 35 15.43 2.37 -23.09
CA GLY A 35 16.73 1.77 -23.40
C GLY A 35 16.68 0.73 -24.52
N LEU A 36 15.67 -0.15 -24.51
CA LEU A 36 15.46 -1.13 -25.59
C LEU A 36 15.09 -0.47 -26.92
N VAL A 37 14.26 0.58 -26.88
CA VAL A 37 13.86 1.34 -28.07
C VAL A 37 15.06 2.09 -28.68
N VAL A 38 15.93 2.69 -27.86
CA VAL A 38 17.17 3.31 -28.32
C VAL A 38 18.08 2.28 -28.98
N LEU A 39 18.20 1.08 -28.40
CA LEU A 39 18.98 0.00 -28.98
C LEU A 39 18.40 -0.50 -30.31
N ALA A 40 17.07 -0.62 -30.42
CA ALA A 40 16.38 -0.97 -31.67
C ALA A 40 16.63 0.10 -32.75
N LYS A 41 16.55 1.39 -32.39
CA LYS A 41 16.88 2.51 -33.29
C LYS A 41 18.31 2.43 -33.81
N ARG A 42 19.28 2.17 -32.92
CA ARG A 42 20.69 1.99 -33.29
C ARG A 42 20.93 0.81 -34.22
N ARG A 43 20.05 -0.20 -34.20
CA ARG A 43 20.08 -1.37 -35.09
C ARG A 43 19.30 -1.17 -36.39
N GLY A 44 18.77 0.03 -36.64
CA GLY A 44 18.13 0.41 -37.90
C GLY A 44 16.61 0.51 -37.86
N ASP A 45 15.95 0.23 -36.73
CA ASP A 45 14.49 0.42 -36.60
C ASP A 45 14.14 1.91 -36.47
N ARG A 46 13.63 2.48 -37.56
CA ARG A 46 13.27 3.90 -37.62
C ARG A 46 11.90 4.20 -37.00
N ILE A 47 11.05 3.20 -36.76
CA ILE A 47 9.64 3.40 -36.38
C ILE A 47 9.45 3.22 -34.86
N ALA A 48 10.18 2.29 -34.24
CA ALA A 48 9.98 1.92 -32.84
C ALA A 48 9.96 3.11 -31.86
N HIS A 49 10.79 4.13 -32.07
CA HIS A 49 10.84 5.29 -31.18
C HIS A 49 9.64 6.22 -31.30
N TYR A 50 9.09 6.41 -32.50
CA TYR A 50 7.85 7.17 -32.68
C TYR A 50 6.65 6.42 -32.11
N ALA A 51 6.57 5.12 -32.35
CA ALA A 51 5.49 4.30 -31.83
C ALA A 51 5.53 4.22 -30.29
N PHE A 52 6.72 4.09 -29.70
CA PHE A 52 6.91 4.17 -28.25
C PHE A 52 6.52 5.52 -27.69
N ALA A 53 6.99 6.63 -28.30
CA ALA A 53 6.63 7.97 -27.86
C ALA A 53 5.10 8.20 -27.92
N GLY A 54 4.45 7.79 -29.01
CA GLY A 54 2.99 7.87 -29.15
C GLY A 54 2.26 7.06 -28.08
N ALA A 55 2.69 5.82 -27.82
CA ALA A 55 2.07 4.98 -26.80
C ALA A 55 2.28 5.52 -25.37
N VAL A 56 3.46 6.05 -25.07
CA VAL A 56 3.76 6.70 -23.78
C VAL A 56 2.92 7.96 -23.60
N LEU A 57 2.86 8.83 -24.61
CA LEU A 57 2.02 10.04 -24.57
C LEU A 57 0.55 9.69 -24.37
N LEU A 58 0.03 8.70 -25.11
CA LEU A 58 -1.34 8.26 -24.95
C LEU A 58 -1.59 7.70 -23.54
N GLY A 59 -0.76 6.77 -23.06
CA GLY A 59 -0.90 6.20 -21.72
C GLY A 59 -0.80 7.25 -20.61
N LEU A 60 0.17 8.17 -20.70
CA LEU A 60 0.34 9.26 -19.75
C LEU A 60 -0.83 10.26 -19.80
N SER A 61 -1.39 10.55 -20.97
CA SER A 61 -2.52 11.47 -21.08
C SER A 61 -3.75 11.00 -20.29
N ILE A 62 -3.92 9.68 -20.14
CA ILE A 62 -5.01 9.08 -19.35
C ILE A 62 -4.68 9.15 -17.85
N THR A 63 -3.42 8.94 -17.47
CA THR A 63 -2.98 8.90 -16.06
C THR A 63 -2.78 10.28 -15.43
N LEU A 64 -2.30 11.26 -16.20
CA LEU A 64 -1.90 12.58 -15.70
C LEU A 64 -3.01 13.35 -14.96
N PRO A 65 -4.28 13.36 -15.40
CA PRO A 65 -5.35 14.01 -14.65
C PRO A 65 -5.52 13.45 -13.23
N MET A 66 -5.39 12.13 -13.07
CA MET A 66 -5.45 11.47 -11.76
C MET A 66 -4.25 11.89 -10.90
N VAL A 67 -3.04 11.89 -11.46
CA VAL A 67 -1.83 12.34 -10.74
C VAL A 67 -1.95 13.78 -10.28
N ALA A 68 -2.47 14.66 -11.14
CA ALA A 68 -2.64 16.07 -10.83
C ALA A 68 -3.66 16.31 -9.69
N LYS A 69 -4.70 15.48 -9.58
CA LYS A 69 -5.66 15.53 -8.47
C LYS A 69 -5.13 14.86 -7.21
N GLY A 70 -4.39 13.76 -7.35
CA GLY A 70 -3.81 13.01 -6.25
C GLY A 70 -2.61 13.70 -5.59
N SER A 71 -1.90 14.58 -6.30
CA SER A 71 -0.73 15.29 -5.75
C SER A 71 -1.08 16.16 -4.54
N GLY A 72 -2.30 16.70 -4.47
CA GLY A 72 -2.80 17.44 -3.30
C GLY A 72 -3.04 16.56 -2.06
N GLN A 73 -2.93 15.23 -2.19
CA GLN A 73 -3.12 14.27 -1.10
C GLN A 73 -1.80 13.62 -0.65
N SER A 74 -0.63 14.10 -1.12
CA SER A 74 0.67 13.55 -0.74
C SER A 74 0.94 13.57 0.77
N GLY A 75 0.32 14.50 1.51
CA GLY A 75 0.38 14.55 2.97
C GLY A 75 -0.10 13.27 3.68
N GLN A 76 -0.92 12.45 3.03
CA GLN A 76 -1.40 11.16 3.57
C GLN A 76 -0.27 10.14 3.77
N ILE A 77 0.84 10.29 3.05
CA ILE A 77 2.02 9.42 3.16
C ILE A 77 3.23 10.13 3.77
N ALA A 78 3.08 11.38 4.21
CA ALA A 78 4.17 12.17 4.79
C ALA A 78 4.73 11.64 6.11
N TRP A 79 4.05 10.66 6.73
CA TRP A 79 4.58 9.93 7.89
C TRP A 79 5.81 9.08 7.53
N ASN A 80 6.02 8.77 6.24
CA ASN A 80 7.18 8.01 5.80
C ASN A 80 8.43 8.90 5.71
N ASN A 81 9.16 8.95 6.82
CA ASN A 81 10.40 9.70 6.95
C ASN A 81 11.59 8.78 6.65
N THR A 82 12.08 8.84 5.41
CA THR A 82 13.22 8.04 4.97
C THR A 82 14.52 8.59 5.52
N THR A 83 15.38 7.67 5.94
CA THR A 83 16.73 7.90 6.44
C THR A 83 17.74 7.07 5.64
N THR A 84 19.03 7.31 5.86
CA THR A 84 20.08 6.46 5.29
C THR A 84 20.03 5.02 5.79
N GLN A 85 19.48 4.80 6.99
CA GLN A 85 19.30 3.46 7.55
C GLN A 85 18.31 2.64 6.72
N ASP A 86 17.25 3.26 6.20
CA ASP A 86 16.28 2.57 5.32
C ASP A 86 16.91 2.08 4.01
N LEU A 87 17.94 2.77 3.51
CA LEU A 87 18.70 2.31 2.35
C LEU A 87 19.59 1.12 2.68
N VAL A 88 20.16 1.10 3.89
CA VAL A 88 20.90 -0.06 4.40
C VAL A 88 19.93 -1.23 4.52
N ASP A 89 18.82 -1.08 5.23
CA ASP A 89 17.86 -2.16 5.50
C ASP A 89 17.05 -2.59 4.25
N PHE A 90 17.14 -1.85 3.15
CA PHE A 90 16.40 -2.12 1.91
C PHE A 90 16.44 -3.58 1.42
N PRO A 91 17.58 -4.30 1.38
CA PRO A 91 17.60 -5.70 0.97
C PRO A 91 16.82 -6.61 1.91
N GLN A 92 16.86 -6.35 3.22
CA GLN A 92 16.06 -7.07 4.20
C GLN A 92 14.57 -6.78 4.00
N GLU A 93 14.21 -5.51 3.91
CA GLU A 93 12.80 -5.11 3.81
C GLU A 93 12.15 -5.55 2.49
N LEU A 94 12.92 -5.60 1.40
CA LEU A 94 12.41 -6.03 0.10
C LEU A 94 12.26 -7.55 -0.01
N PHE A 95 13.18 -8.32 0.59
CA PHE A 95 13.22 -9.79 0.44
C PHE A 95 12.86 -10.56 1.72
N GLY A 96 12.53 -9.86 2.81
CA GLY A 96 12.28 -10.42 4.14
C GLY A 96 13.53 -10.98 4.84
N SER A 97 14.72 -10.85 4.25
CA SER A 97 15.98 -11.38 4.81
C SER A 97 17.20 -10.71 4.19
N TRP A 98 18.15 -10.31 5.04
CA TRP A 98 19.45 -9.79 4.62
C TRP A 98 20.24 -10.75 3.74
N ILE A 99 20.23 -12.04 4.06
CA ILE A 99 20.98 -13.05 3.32
C ILE A 99 20.40 -13.19 1.91
N THR A 100 19.08 -13.36 1.82
CA THR A 100 18.39 -13.48 0.53
C THR A 100 18.56 -12.21 -0.31
N GLY A 101 18.29 -11.04 0.29
CA GLY A 101 18.44 -9.76 -0.41
C GLY A 101 19.87 -9.51 -0.88
N GLY A 102 20.86 -9.72 -0.01
CA GLY A 102 22.27 -9.57 -0.34
C GLY A 102 22.74 -10.50 -1.48
N VAL A 103 22.34 -11.78 -1.44
CA VAL A 103 22.68 -12.74 -2.51
C VAL A 103 22.00 -12.39 -3.82
N VAL A 104 20.69 -12.12 -3.80
CA VAL A 104 19.91 -11.83 -5.01
C VAL A 104 20.38 -10.52 -5.65
N MET A 105 20.55 -9.45 -4.85
CA MET A 105 20.99 -8.16 -5.38
C MET A 105 22.47 -8.20 -5.79
N GLY A 106 23.35 -8.80 -4.97
CA GLY A 106 24.78 -8.89 -5.27
C GLY A 106 25.07 -9.67 -6.55
N LEU A 107 24.47 -10.87 -6.69
CA LEU A 107 24.58 -11.65 -7.93
C LEU A 107 23.79 -11.01 -9.09
N GLY A 108 22.69 -10.30 -8.80
CA GLY A 108 21.94 -9.52 -9.78
C GLY A 108 22.79 -8.41 -10.42
N VAL A 109 23.62 -7.71 -9.63
CA VAL A 109 24.58 -6.74 -10.17
C VAL A 109 25.57 -7.41 -11.11
N LEU A 110 26.11 -8.58 -10.77
CA LEU A 110 26.94 -9.37 -11.70
C LEU A 110 26.16 -9.81 -12.94
N GLY A 111 24.86 -10.05 -12.79
CA GLY A 111 23.91 -10.35 -13.86
C GLY A 111 23.82 -9.28 -14.93
N LEU A 112 24.12 -8.01 -14.61
CA LEU A 112 24.16 -6.94 -15.60
C LEU A 112 25.22 -7.19 -16.68
N LEU A 113 26.35 -7.78 -16.30
CA LEU A 113 27.41 -8.18 -17.23
C LEU A 113 26.99 -9.38 -18.10
N ALA A 114 26.07 -10.20 -17.61
CA ALA A 114 25.57 -11.39 -18.29
C ALA A 114 24.33 -11.12 -19.19
N ALA A 115 23.52 -10.12 -18.85
CA ALA A 115 22.21 -9.86 -19.47
C ALA A 115 22.27 -9.27 -20.89
N ARG A 116 23.47 -8.92 -21.39
CA ARG A 116 23.71 -8.42 -22.76
C ARG A 116 22.75 -7.27 -23.12
N ARG A 117 21.92 -7.44 -24.17
CA ARG A 117 20.98 -6.42 -24.67
C ARG A 117 19.89 -6.04 -23.67
N TYR A 118 19.62 -6.89 -22.67
CA TYR A 118 18.61 -6.63 -21.65
C TYR A 118 19.19 -5.99 -20.38
N ALA A 119 20.51 -5.82 -20.29
CA ALA A 119 21.15 -5.23 -19.12
C ALA A 119 20.61 -3.83 -18.80
N VAL A 120 20.37 -3.00 -19.82
CA VAL A 120 19.81 -1.65 -19.64
C VAL A 120 18.36 -1.72 -19.14
N LEU A 121 17.53 -2.59 -19.70
CA LEU A 121 16.15 -2.78 -19.26
C LEU A 121 16.11 -3.22 -17.79
N LEU A 122 16.79 -4.33 -17.49
CA LEU A 122 16.73 -4.96 -16.18
C LEU A 122 17.43 -4.11 -15.12
N GLY A 123 18.55 -3.47 -15.46
CA GLY A 123 19.25 -2.55 -14.57
C GLY A 123 18.43 -1.31 -14.26
N ALA A 124 17.81 -0.68 -15.27
CA ALA A 124 16.91 0.44 -15.04
C ALA A 124 15.70 0.02 -14.21
N TRP A 125 15.07 -1.12 -14.50
CA TRP A 125 13.93 -1.62 -13.72
C TRP A 125 14.33 -1.96 -12.26
N ALA A 126 15.49 -2.56 -12.04
CA ALA A 126 15.95 -2.93 -10.69
C ALA A 126 16.39 -1.72 -9.86
N MET A 127 17.10 -0.76 -10.46
CA MET A 127 17.82 0.29 -9.74
C MET A 127 17.15 1.66 -9.79
N LEU A 128 16.54 2.02 -10.92
CA LEU A 128 15.97 3.37 -11.08
C LEU A 128 14.85 3.66 -10.09
N PRO A 129 13.87 2.74 -9.85
CA PRO A 129 12.82 3.03 -8.88
C PRO A 129 13.33 3.31 -7.47
N PRO A 130 14.12 2.44 -6.81
CA PRO A 130 14.58 2.71 -5.44
C PRO A 130 15.43 3.98 -5.37
N VAL A 131 16.33 4.20 -6.34
CA VAL A 131 17.17 5.41 -6.38
C VAL A 131 16.31 6.67 -6.53
N LEU A 132 15.36 6.68 -7.46
CA LEU A 132 14.49 7.83 -7.67
C LEU A 132 13.65 8.12 -6.42
N THR A 133 13.03 7.10 -5.84
CA THR A 133 12.18 7.26 -4.65
C THR A 133 12.99 7.71 -3.43
N PHE A 134 14.24 7.25 -3.29
CA PHE A 134 15.13 7.65 -2.20
C PHE A 134 15.55 9.11 -2.34
N LEU A 135 16.00 9.51 -3.53
CA LEU A 135 16.43 10.89 -3.81
C LEU A 135 15.29 11.91 -3.75
N THR A 136 14.05 11.45 -3.85
CA THR A 136 12.84 12.28 -3.78
C THR A 136 12.04 12.03 -2.50
N ALA A 137 12.61 11.33 -1.52
CA ALA A 137 11.87 10.93 -0.32
C ALA A 137 11.41 12.13 0.50
N ASP A 138 12.22 13.20 0.58
CA ASP A 138 11.89 14.42 1.31
C ASP A 138 10.67 15.17 0.74
N GLN A 139 10.35 14.98 -0.53
CA GLN A 139 9.26 15.68 -1.22
C GLN A 139 8.06 14.76 -1.48
N LEU A 140 8.32 13.50 -1.82
CA LEU A 140 7.29 12.56 -2.29
C LEU A 140 6.96 11.47 -1.26
N HIS A 141 7.83 11.21 -0.29
CA HIS A 141 7.66 10.17 0.72
C HIS A 141 7.44 8.76 0.13
N LEU A 142 7.96 8.51 -1.08
CA LEU A 142 7.72 7.28 -1.85
C LEU A 142 8.77 6.19 -1.65
N PHE A 143 9.86 6.45 -0.92
CA PHE A 143 10.84 5.40 -0.61
C PHE A 143 10.28 4.51 0.49
N LEU A 144 9.61 3.45 0.06
CA LEU A 144 9.01 2.47 0.96
C LEU A 144 9.13 1.09 0.30
N PRO A 145 9.75 0.09 0.95
CA PRO A 145 10.05 -1.20 0.33
C PRO A 145 8.86 -1.88 -0.34
N ARG A 146 7.66 -1.78 0.26
CA ARG A 146 6.42 -2.32 -0.35
C ARG A 146 6.02 -1.65 -1.68
N TYR A 147 6.38 -0.39 -1.92
CA TYR A 147 6.19 0.28 -3.21
C TYR A 147 7.22 -0.12 -4.27
N LEU A 148 8.23 -0.89 -3.88
CA LEU A 148 9.36 -1.30 -4.72
C LEU A 148 9.35 -2.82 -4.99
N LEU A 149 8.33 -3.55 -4.50
CA LEU A 149 8.16 -4.99 -4.75
C LEU A 149 8.14 -5.35 -6.24
N PHE A 150 7.66 -4.45 -7.09
CA PHE A 150 7.63 -4.65 -8.55
C PHE A 150 9.05 -4.73 -9.17
N THR A 151 10.12 -4.42 -8.42
CA THR A 151 11.52 -4.55 -8.87
C THR A 151 12.10 -5.95 -8.64
N ILE A 152 11.47 -6.78 -7.78
CA ILE A 152 11.91 -8.15 -7.48
C ILE A 152 12.05 -9.00 -8.76
N PRO A 153 11.13 -8.96 -9.74
CA PRO A 153 11.31 -9.68 -11.00
C PRO A 153 12.58 -9.26 -11.76
N ALA A 154 12.97 -7.99 -11.74
CA ALA A 154 14.19 -7.53 -12.40
C ALA A 154 15.44 -8.12 -11.73
N TRP A 155 15.49 -8.07 -10.40
CA TRP A 155 16.56 -8.65 -9.59
C TRP A 155 16.71 -10.16 -9.81
N THR A 156 15.59 -10.89 -9.81
CA THR A 156 15.58 -12.34 -10.02
C THR A 156 15.99 -12.72 -11.45
N LEU A 157 15.58 -11.97 -12.47
CA LEU A 157 16.03 -12.17 -13.85
C LEU A 157 17.53 -11.90 -14.03
N LEU A 158 18.05 -10.86 -13.37
CA LEU A 158 19.49 -10.57 -13.36
C LEU A 158 20.29 -11.67 -12.66
N LEU A 159 19.85 -12.12 -11.49
CA LEU A 159 20.42 -13.27 -10.80
C LEU A 159 20.44 -14.51 -11.71
N ALA A 160 19.31 -14.80 -12.38
CA ALA A 160 19.22 -15.92 -13.30
C ALA A 160 20.21 -15.79 -14.46
N ALA A 161 20.37 -14.59 -15.02
CA ALA A 161 21.37 -14.33 -16.06
C ALA A 161 22.80 -14.59 -15.56
N ALA A 162 23.14 -14.15 -14.34
CA ALA A 162 24.44 -14.41 -13.72
C ALA A 162 24.70 -15.91 -13.56
N VAL A 163 23.77 -16.63 -12.92
CA VAL A 163 23.90 -18.07 -12.64
C VAL A 163 23.99 -18.88 -13.94
N THR A 164 23.18 -18.57 -14.95
CA THR A 164 23.20 -19.28 -16.24
C THR A 164 24.53 -19.08 -16.96
N ARG A 165 25.13 -17.89 -16.85
CA ARG A 165 26.43 -17.59 -17.45
C ARG A 165 27.59 -18.27 -16.70
N LEU A 166 27.56 -18.24 -15.37
CA LEU A 166 28.57 -18.89 -14.53
C LEU A 166 28.56 -20.43 -14.68
N THR A 167 27.40 -21.01 -14.94
CA THR A 167 27.25 -22.48 -15.12
C THR A 167 27.46 -22.94 -16.57
N GLY A 168 27.81 -22.04 -17.49
CA GLY A 168 28.08 -22.40 -18.89
C GLY A 168 26.85 -22.80 -19.72
N ARG A 169 25.62 -22.67 -19.20
CA ARG A 169 24.37 -23.12 -19.86
C ARG A 169 23.77 -22.12 -20.86
N LEU A 170 24.58 -21.19 -21.38
CA LEU A 170 24.13 -20.14 -22.30
C LEU A 170 24.23 -20.51 -23.79
N GLU A 171 24.44 -21.78 -24.13
CA GLU A 171 24.27 -22.24 -25.52
C GLU A 171 22.79 -22.58 -25.76
N PRO A 172 22.02 -21.69 -26.45
CA PRO A 172 20.58 -21.87 -26.64
C PRO A 172 20.21 -23.07 -27.52
N GLU A 173 21.19 -23.70 -28.18
CA GLU A 173 21.00 -24.81 -29.11
C GLU A 173 21.08 -26.19 -28.43
N VAL A 174 21.58 -26.27 -27.20
CA VAL A 174 21.65 -27.54 -26.47
C VAL A 174 20.28 -27.83 -25.87
N ARG A 175 19.51 -28.70 -26.53
CA ARG A 175 18.26 -29.25 -25.97
C ARG A 175 18.58 -29.83 -24.58
N PRO A 176 17.96 -29.33 -23.50
CA PRO A 176 18.21 -29.89 -22.18
C PRO A 176 17.78 -31.36 -22.19
N GLY A 177 18.75 -32.24 -21.93
CA GLY A 177 18.49 -33.68 -21.78
C GLY A 177 17.46 -33.96 -20.69
N ALA A 178 16.86 -35.15 -20.69
CA ALA A 178 15.83 -35.54 -19.74
C ALA A 178 16.25 -35.30 -18.28
N VAL A 179 17.53 -35.50 -17.95
CA VAL A 179 18.12 -35.26 -16.64
C VAL A 179 18.09 -33.78 -16.25
N ALA A 180 18.45 -32.87 -17.16
CA ALA A 180 18.42 -31.42 -16.89
C ALA A 180 16.99 -30.92 -16.65
N LYS A 181 16.00 -31.47 -17.38
CA LYS A 181 14.58 -31.18 -17.15
C LYS A 181 14.09 -31.74 -15.81
N ALA A 182 14.48 -32.96 -15.46
CA ALA A 182 14.13 -33.58 -14.18
C ALA A 182 14.72 -32.77 -13.01
N VAL A 183 16.00 -32.41 -13.07
CA VAL A 183 16.66 -31.56 -12.06
C VAL A 183 16.01 -30.19 -11.97
N GLY A 184 15.71 -29.55 -13.12
CA GLY A 184 14.98 -28.28 -13.15
C GLY A 184 13.60 -28.38 -12.51
N GLY A 185 12.86 -29.45 -12.79
CA GLY A 185 11.57 -29.74 -12.19
C GLY A 185 11.67 -29.91 -10.67
N VAL A 186 12.61 -30.73 -10.20
CA VAL A 186 12.88 -30.93 -8.77
C VAL A 186 13.23 -29.59 -8.09
N LEU A 187 14.06 -28.76 -8.72
CA LEU A 187 14.46 -27.47 -8.16
C LEU A 187 13.27 -26.50 -8.07
N VAL A 188 12.43 -26.42 -9.10
CA VAL A 188 11.20 -25.62 -9.07
C VAL A 188 10.25 -26.12 -8.00
N THR A 189 10.03 -27.43 -7.88
CA THR A 189 9.18 -28.02 -6.84
C THR A 189 9.74 -27.75 -5.45
N ALA A 190 11.06 -27.88 -5.25
CA ALA A 190 11.71 -27.59 -3.98
C ALA A 190 11.60 -26.11 -3.60
N VAL A 191 11.76 -25.18 -4.56
CA VAL A 191 11.57 -23.74 -4.33
C VAL A 191 10.10 -23.44 -4.00
N ALA A 192 9.14 -24.03 -4.71
CA ALA A 192 7.72 -23.85 -4.44
C ALA A 192 7.33 -24.41 -3.06
N ALA A 193 7.85 -25.58 -2.69
CA ALA A 193 7.63 -26.18 -1.37
C ALA A 193 8.29 -25.34 -0.25
N GLY A 194 9.51 -24.84 -0.47
CA GLY A 194 10.18 -23.93 0.46
C GLY A 194 9.42 -22.62 0.63
N TYR A 195 8.91 -22.03 -0.45
CA TYR A 195 8.04 -20.86 -0.38
C TYR A 195 6.76 -21.15 0.41
N ALA A 196 6.08 -22.27 0.15
CA ALA A 196 4.89 -22.65 0.90
C ALA A 196 5.19 -22.87 2.39
N PHE A 197 6.32 -23.50 2.72
CA PHE A 197 6.76 -23.72 4.09
C PHE A 197 7.00 -22.41 4.85
N VAL A 198 7.59 -21.39 4.20
CA VAL A 198 7.83 -20.07 4.80
C VAL A 198 6.56 -19.22 4.84
N ALA A 199 5.77 -19.24 3.76
CA ALA A 199 4.57 -18.42 3.65
C ALA A 199 3.44 -18.90 4.57
N TRP A 200 3.36 -20.21 4.85
CA TRP A 200 2.23 -20.77 5.62
C TRP A 200 2.14 -20.23 7.06
N PRO A 201 3.21 -20.22 7.88
CA PRO A 201 3.19 -19.56 9.18
C PRO A 201 2.91 -18.05 9.07
N ALA A 202 3.51 -17.39 8.08
CA ALA A 202 3.35 -15.95 7.88
C ALA A 202 1.88 -15.56 7.57
N ILE A 203 1.13 -16.40 6.86
CA ILE A 203 -0.32 -16.20 6.66
C ILE A 203 -1.08 -16.34 7.98
N GLY A 204 -0.66 -17.27 8.84
CA GLY A 204 -1.23 -17.42 10.19
C GLY A 204 -0.96 -16.20 11.06
N ASP A 205 0.27 -15.69 11.03
CA ASP A 205 0.67 -14.49 11.76
C ASP A 205 -0.03 -13.24 11.25
N ALA A 206 -0.20 -13.10 9.93
CA ALA A 206 -0.94 -12.00 9.30
C ALA A 206 -2.44 -11.98 9.62
N LYS A 207 -2.99 -13.05 10.18
CA LYS A 207 -4.39 -13.14 10.65
C LYS A 207 -4.55 -12.82 12.13
N LYS A 208 -3.46 -12.68 12.87
CA LYS A 208 -3.51 -12.29 14.28
C LYS A 208 -3.77 -10.79 14.37
N ASP A 209 -4.45 -10.39 15.44
CA ASP A 209 -4.64 -8.98 15.76
C ASP A 209 -3.29 -8.28 15.83
N LEU A 210 -3.20 -7.09 15.23
CA LEU A 210 -1.98 -6.32 15.25
C LEU A 210 -1.72 -5.82 16.68
N PRO A 211 -0.44 -5.69 17.09
CA PRO A 211 -0.11 -4.98 18.31
C PRO A 211 -0.75 -3.58 18.27
N MET A 212 -1.44 -3.18 19.34
CA MET A 212 -2.21 -1.93 19.44
C MET A 212 -3.55 -1.89 18.68
N GLU A 213 -3.98 -2.98 18.06
CA GLU A 213 -5.28 -3.01 17.38
C GLU A 213 -6.44 -2.84 18.38
N PRO A 214 -7.33 -1.86 18.18
CA PRO A 214 -8.48 -1.67 19.05
C PRO A 214 -9.53 -2.77 18.87
N ASP A 215 -10.03 -3.32 19.97
CA ASP A 215 -11.07 -4.35 19.97
C ASP A 215 -12.46 -3.74 19.73
N TYR A 216 -12.70 -3.36 18.48
CA TYR A 216 -13.96 -2.77 18.04
C TYR A 216 -15.13 -3.77 18.09
N ALA A 217 -14.86 -5.07 17.96
CA ALA A 217 -15.87 -6.10 18.09
C ALA A 217 -16.43 -6.13 19.53
N ALA A 218 -15.56 -6.10 20.55
CA ALA A 218 -16.01 -5.98 21.94
C ALA A 218 -16.66 -4.62 22.22
N ALA A 219 -16.15 -3.51 21.64
CA ALA A 219 -16.76 -2.19 21.79
C ALA A 219 -18.20 -2.17 21.25
N ALA A 220 -18.41 -2.79 20.09
CA ALA A 220 -19.73 -2.95 19.49
C ALA A 220 -20.64 -3.82 20.34
N GLN A 221 -20.14 -4.92 20.93
CA GLN A 221 -20.91 -5.74 21.86
C GLN A 221 -21.34 -4.97 23.12
N VAL A 222 -20.47 -4.11 23.66
CA VAL A 222 -20.80 -3.26 24.81
C VAL A 222 -21.95 -2.32 24.46
N ILE A 223 -21.88 -1.60 23.34
CA ILE A 223 -22.95 -0.71 22.87
C ILE A 223 -24.23 -1.52 22.62
N ALA A 224 -24.12 -2.59 21.85
CA ALA A 224 -25.19 -3.51 21.51
C ALA A 224 -25.97 -4.07 22.71
N SER A 225 -25.27 -4.32 23.82
CA SER A 225 -25.87 -4.87 25.05
C SER A 225 -26.62 -3.83 25.87
N GLY A 226 -26.31 -2.55 25.66
CA GLY A 226 -26.77 -1.46 26.51
C GLY A 226 -27.60 -0.40 25.81
N GLU A 227 -27.60 -0.34 24.48
CA GLU A 227 -28.21 0.73 23.68
C GLU A 227 -29.73 0.85 23.92
N LYS A 228 -30.22 2.09 23.85
CA LYS A 228 -31.63 2.43 23.98
C LYS A 228 -32.07 3.26 22.76
N PRO A 229 -33.36 3.21 22.39
CA PRO A 229 -33.89 4.13 21.39
C PRO A 229 -33.63 5.58 21.78
N GLY A 230 -33.08 6.37 20.86
CA GLY A 230 -32.73 7.78 21.10
C GLY A 230 -31.26 8.02 21.47
N ASP A 231 -30.50 6.96 21.75
CA ASP A 231 -29.05 7.09 21.98
C ASP A 231 -28.32 7.65 20.74
N GLY A 232 -27.36 8.52 21.01
CA GLY A 232 -26.34 8.92 20.04
C GLY A 232 -25.03 8.18 20.23
N VAL A 233 -24.20 8.15 19.20
CA VAL A 233 -22.79 7.73 19.27
C VAL A 233 -21.89 8.85 18.75
N ILE A 234 -20.73 9.01 19.39
CA ILE A 234 -19.67 9.93 19.00
C ILE A 234 -18.32 9.18 19.07
N PHE A 235 -17.37 9.65 18.26
CA PHE A 235 -16.07 9.01 18.11
C PHE A 235 -14.94 9.98 18.46
N ASN A 236 -13.87 9.52 19.09
CA ASN A 236 -12.65 10.29 19.27
C ASN A 236 -11.42 9.40 19.11
N GLY A 237 -10.32 9.94 18.61
CA GLY A 237 -9.10 9.16 18.36
C GLY A 237 -8.62 9.27 16.92
N GLY A 238 -7.88 8.27 16.48
CA GLY A 238 -7.17 8.30 15.20
C GLY A 238 -7.05 6.93 14.53
N LEU A 239 -7.79 5.92 15.00
CA LEU A 239 -7.68 4.54 14.52
C LEU A 239 -8.94 4.07 13.77
N SER A 240 -9.67 5.02 13.16
CA SER A 240 -10.83 4.75 12.29
C SER A 240 -12.06 4.19 13.01
N GLU A 241 -12.30 4.64 14.24
CA GLU A 241 -13.37 4.21 15.15
C GLU A 241 -14.73 4.21 14.46
N ARG A 242 -15.08 5.32 13.80
CA ARG A 242 -16.35 5.46 13.09
C ARG A 242 -16.56 4.36 12.04
N ARG A 243 -15.53 4.04 11.26
CA ARG A 243 -15.61 3.01 10.20
C ARG A 243 -15.69 1.62 10.80
N ALA A 244 -14.88 1.34 11.82
CA ALA A 244 -14.88 0.05 12.48
C ALA A 244 -16.24 -0.21 13.15
N MET A 245 -16.78 0.78 13.87
CA MET A 245 -18.08 0.65 14.50
C MET A 245 -19.24 0.56 13.50
N ALA A 246 -19.16 1.24 12.35
CA ALA A 246 -20.12 1.04 11.27
C ALA A 246 -20.09 -0.39 10.71
N TYR A 247 -18.91 -1.01 10.63
CA TYR A 247 -18.77 -2.41 10.22
C TYR A 247 -19.29 -3.37 11.29
N GLU A 248 -18.89 -3.21 12.55
CA GLU A 248 -19.27 -4.13 13.63
C GLU A 248 -20.76 -4.05 13.99
N LEU A 249 -21.40 -2.89 13.76
CA LEU A 249 -22.84 -2.69 14.01
C LEU A 249 -23.71 -2.81 12.73
N ARG A 250 -23.15 -3.22 11.57
CA ARG A 250 -23.83 -3.18 10.26
C ARG A 250 -25.13 -3.99 10.17
N ASP A 251 -25.21 -5.09 10.92
CA ASP A 251 -26.32 -6.06 10.84
C ASP A 251 -27.39 -5.81 11.93
N ARG A 252 -27.40 -4.62 12.54
CA ARG A 252 -28.32 -4.25 13.61
C ARG A 252 -28.68 -2.77 13.58
N LYS A 253 -29.69 -2.41 14.39
CA LYS A 253 -30.04 -1.00 14.63
C LYS A 253 -29.02 -0.40 15.59
N ALA A 254 -28.10 0.40 15.07
CA ALA A 254 -27.07 1.10 15.83
C ALA A 254 -27.55 2.45 16.38
N PRO A 255 -26.90 3.03 17.40
CA PRO A 255 -27.13 4.41 17.81
C PRO A 255 -26.78 5.36 16.66
N LYS A 256 -27.47 6.50 16.60
CA LYS A 256 -27.22 7.49 15.52
C LYS A 256 -25.87 8.16 15.75
N ASP A 257 -25.02 8.25 14.73
CA ASP A 257 -23.87 9.17 14.78
C ASP A 257 -24.41 10.61 14.76
N VAL A 258 -24.42 11.25 15.93
CA VAL A 258 -25.12 12.53 16.14
C VAL A 258 -24.31 13.73 15.68
N LEU A 259 -22.99 13.60 15.56
CA LEU A 259 -22.12 14.68 15.09
C LEU A 259 -21.88 14.63 13.58
N MET A 260 -22.21 13.52 12.90
CA MET A 260 -22.03 13.39 11.46
C MET A 260 -23.00 14.30 10.68
N GLU A 261 -22.45 15.34 10.04
CA GLU A 261 -23.19 16.22 9.12
C GLU A 261 -23.14 15.67 7.69
N TRP A 262 -21.96 15.24 7.23
CA TRP A 262 -21.77 14.61 5.93
C TRP A 262 -21.13 13.23 6.08
N THR A 263 -21.76 12.24 5.44
CA THR A 263 -21.19 10.89 5.35
C THR A 263 -19.87 10.89 4.57
N PRO A 264 -18.99 9.89 4.81
CA PRO A 264 -17.80 9.68 3.99
C PRO A 264 -18.10 9.62 2.47
N GLN A 265 -19.25 9.06 2.09
CA GLN A 265 -19.68 8.96 0.70
C GLN A 265 -20.07 10.33 0.11
N GLN A 266 -20.71 11.19 0.89
CA GLN A 266 -21.12 12.52 0.43
C GLN A 266 -19.94 13.48 0.28
N ASN A 267 -18.97 13.43 1.21
CA ASN A 267 -17.80 14.31 1.16
C ASN A 267 -16.63 13.72 0.35
N GLY A 268 -16.77 12.50 -0.18
CA GLY A 268 -15.75 11.83 -0.97
C GLY A 268 -14.47 11.54 -0.18
N SER A 269 -14.58 11.27 1.12
CA SER A 269 -13.44 11.02 2.00
C SER A 269 -13.61 9.72 2.80
N TYR A 270 -12.57 9.37 3.56
CA TYR A 270 -12.54 8.20 4.41
C TYR A 270 -13.12 8.41 5.81
N GLY A 271 -13.42 9.66 6.17
CA GLY A 271 -14.03 10.07 7.43
C GLY A 271 -15.33 10.83 7.18
N ALA A 272 -16.16 10.96 8.21
CA ALA A 272 -17.32 11.83 8.13
C ALA A 272 -16.92 13.28 8.44
N THR A 273 -17.64 14.23 7.85
CA THR A 273 -17.54 15.63 8.28
C THR A 273 -18.43 15.78 9.51
N GLU A 274 -17.82 16.12 10.64
CA GLU A 274 -18.57 16.47 11.85
C GLU A 274 -19.16 17.86 11.72
N CYS A 275 -20.27 18.08 12.41
CA CYS A 275 -21.00 19.34 12.31
C CYS A 275 -20.24 20.49 12.98
N GLY A 276 -20.25 21.67 12.35
CA GLY A 276 -19.51 22.83 12.84
C GLY A 276 -20.01 23.45 14.16
N GLY A 277 -21.16 22.98 14.67
CA GLY A 277 -21.77 23.40 15.93
C GLY A 277 -22.22 22.21 16.76
N PRO A 278 -21.31 21.53 17.48
CA PRO A 278 -21.59 20.28 18.21
C PRO A 278 -22.81 20.38 19.14
N ALA A 279 -22.94 21.46 19.93
CA ALA A 279 -24.07 21.67 20.84
C ALA A 279 -25.45 21.59 20.12
N ARG A 280 -25.55 22.13 18.91
CA ARG A 280 -26.80 22.06 18.11
C ARG A 280 -27.10 20.63 17.66
N CYS A 281 -26.08 19.86 17.31
CA CYS A 281 -26.24 18.48 16.83
C CYS A 281 -26.53 17.49 17.97
N LEU A 282 -26.06 17.83 19.18
CA LEU A 282 -26.35 17.10 20.41
C LEU A 282 -27.73 17.44 20.99
N ASN A 283 -28.44 18.44 20.45
CA ASN A 283 -29.76 18.84 20.96
C ASN A 283 -30.77 17.68 20.86
N GLY A 284 -31.53 17.44 21.94
CA GLY A 284 -32.50 16.36 22.05
C GLY A 284 -31.90 14.97 22.25
N VAL A 285 -30.58 14.88 22.48
CA VAL A 285 -29.90 13.63 22.81
C VAL A 285 -29.63 13.58 24.31
N ASP A 286 -30.24 12.62 25.01
CA ASP A 286 -30.09 12.49 26.46
C ASP A 286 -28.93 11.56 26.87
N ARG A 287 -28.55 10.65 25.97
CA ARG A 287 -27.50 9.66 26.21
C ARG A 287 -26.61 9.45 24.99
N LEU A 288 -25.30 9.47 25.23
CA LEU A 288 -24.27 9.28 24.21
C LEU A 288 -23.37 8.10 24.54
N TRP A 289 -22.97 7.38 23.50
CA TRP A 289 -21.86 6.44 23.51
C TRP A 289 -20.63 7.13 22.91
N LEU A 290 -19.60 7.34 23.71
CA LEU A 290 -18.29 7.77 23.23
C LEU A 290 -17.41 6.53 23.02
N VAL A 291 -17.00 6.30 21.77
CA VAL A 291 -15.99 5.30 21.42
C VAL A 291 -14.67 6.02 21.16
N SER A 292 -13.65 5.70 21.95
CA SER A 292 -12.36 6.39 21.90
C SER A 292 -11.18 5.44 21.89
N THR A 293 -10.19 5.66 21.03
CA THR A 293 -8.89 4.94 21.11
C THR A 293 -7.84 5.67 21.92
N ILE A 294 -8.22 6.73 22.64
CA ILE A 294 -7.41 7.27 23.73
C ILE A 294 -7.52 6.31 24.92
N ALA A 295 -6.76 5.22 24.86
CA ALA A 295 -6.80 4.12 25.83
C ALA A 295 -5.56 4.09 26.75
N ASP A 296 -4.68 5.09 26.66
CA ASP A 296 -3.43 5.23 27.43
C ASP A 296 -3.63 5.80 28.85
N GLY A 297 -4.87 5.87 29.32
CA GLY A 297 -5.23 6.40 30.63
C GLY A 297 -5.55 7.89 30.65
N ARG A 298 -5.27 8.63 29.56
CA ARG A 298 -5.73 10.02 29.42
C ARG A 298 -7.26 10.10 29.26
N PRO A 299 -7.87 11.28 29.48
CA PRO A 299 -9.30 11.47 29.24
C PRO A 299 -9.71 11.04 27.80
N PRO A 300 -10.84 10.33 27.61
CA PRO A 300 -11.25 9.83 26.29
C PRO A 300 -11.44 10.89 25.20
N LEU A 301 -11.65 12.16 25.56
CA LEU A 301 -11.77 13.31 24.65
C LEU A 301 -10.46 14.05 24.39
N THR A 302 -9.33 13.55 24.89
CA THR A 302 -8.02 14.18 24.64
C THR A 302 -7.77 14.29 23.14
N GLY A 303 -7.37 15.48 22.68
CA GLY A 303 -7.10 15.77 21.27
C GLY A 303 -8.35 15.96 20.39
N ALA A 304 -9.56 15.91 20.98
CA ALA A 304 -10.78 16.29 20.26
C ALA A 304 -10.78 17.79 19.91
N GLU A 305 -11.56 18.16 18.88
CA GLU A 305 -11.80 19.57 18.55
C GLU A 305 -12.37 20.32 19.78
N GLU A 306 -11.83 21.51 20.06
CA GLU A 306 -12.17 22.29 21.27
C GLU A 306 -13.69 22.49 21.44
N LYS A 307 -14.40 22.80 20.36
CA LYS A 307 -15.86 22.99 20.39
C LYS A 307 -16.63 21.72 20.75
N LYS A 308 -16.13 20.56 20.32
CA LYS A 308 -16.73 19.25 20.62
C LYS A 308 -16.49 18.88 22.07
N ALA A 309 -15.25 19.00 22.53
CA ALA A 309 -14.91 18.74 23.92
C ALA A 309 -15.72 19.65 24.86
N ALA A 310 -15.77 20.96 24.57
CA ALA A 310 -16.53 21.93 25.36
C ALA A 310 -18.04 21.58 25.42
N ALA A 311 -18.66 21.27 24.28
CA ALA A 311 -20.09 20.92 24.25
C ALA A 311 -20.41 19.64 25.04
N ILE A 312 -19.50 18.65 25.02
CA ILE A 312 -19.69 17.42 25.78
C ILE A 312 -19.47 17.68 27.28
N ASP A 313 -18.42 18.41 27.64
CA ASP A 313 -18.09 18.72 29.03
C ASP A 313 -19.13 19.64 29.69
N GLU A 314 -19.79 20.52 28.91
CA GLU A 314 -20.86 21.40 29.39
C GLU A 314 -22.15 20.63 29.67
N ASP A 315 -22.64 19.86 28.70
CA ASP A 315 -23.99 19.28 28.73
C ASP A 315 -24.07 17.86 29.30
N PHE A 316 -22.97 17.11 29.31
CA PHE A 316 -22.99 15.68 29.63
C PHE A 316 -22.05 15.33 30.79
N ARG A 317 -22.37 14.24 31.48
CA ARG A 317 -21.52 13.62 32.51
C ARG A 317 -21.33 12.14 32.21
N ALA A 318 -20.11 11.65 32.45
CA ALA A 318 -19.82 10.23 32.29
C ALA A 318 -20.47 9.41 33.41
N THR A 319 -21.25 8.40 33.04
CA THR A 319 -21.95 7.51 33.99
C THR A 319 -21.37 6.11 34.03
N ARG A 320 -20.83 5.63 32.90
CA ARG A 320 -20.18 4.31 32.82
C ARG A 320 -19.00 4.37 31.87
N THR A 321 -17.88 3.76 32.24
CA THR A 321 -16.71 3.61 31.36
C THR A 321 -16.31 2.14 31.31
N VAL A 322 -16.18 1.60 30.11
CA VAL A 322 -15.69 0.25 29.84
C VAL A 322 -14.38 0.38 29.07
N ARG A 323 -13.29 -0.11 29.67
CA ARG A 323 -11.97 -0.15 29.02
C ARG A 323 -11.79 -1.54 28.40
N LEU A 324 -11.48 -1.56 27.11
CA LEU A 324 -11.23 -2.75 26.30
C LEU A 324 -9.81 -2.67 25.74
N ASN A 325 -9.41 -3.68 24.97
CA ASN A 325 -8.08 -3.69 24.36
C ASN A 325 -7.95 -2.51 23.37
N HIS A 326 -7.11 -1.52 23.70
CA HIS A 326 -6.84 -0.31 22.92
C HIS A 326 -8.06 0.55 22.51
N VAL A 327 -9.23 0.36 23.14
CA VAL A 327 -10.43 1.18 22.97
C VAL A 327 -11.17 1.35 24.28
N VAL A 328 -11.79 2.51 24.45
CA VAL A 328 -12.63 2.86 25.59
C VAL A 328 -14.03 3.17 25.09
N VAL A 329 -15.03 2.57 25.70
CA VAL A 329 -16.44 2.90 25.49
C VAL A 329 -16.96 3.60 26.74
N GLN A 330 -17.41 4.84 26.60
CA GLN A 330 -17.94 5.62 27.71
C GLN A 330 -19.38 6.02 27.43
N VAL A 331 -20.25 5.81 28.42
CA VAL A 331 -21.64 6.28 28.40
C VAL A 331 -21.67 7.64 29.06
N LEU A 332 -22.22 8.61 28.34
CA LEU A 332 -22.44 9.97 28.80
C LEU A 332 -23.94 10.23 28.88
N GLU A 333 -24.40 10.79 29.98
CA GLU A 333 -25.80 11.20 30.16
C GLU A 333 -25.87 12.71 30.35
N ARG A 334 -26.93 13.33 29.82
CA ARG A 334 -27.16 14.77 29.98
C ARG A 334 -27.28 15.14 31.46
N LYS A 335 -26.73 16.30 31.83
CA LYS A 335 -26.76 16.85 33.19
C LYS A 335 -28.14 17.35 33.61
#